data_AF-A0A257PG28-F1
#
_entry.id   AF-A0A257PG28-F1
#
_cell.length_a   1.000
_cell.length_b   1.000
_cell.length_c   1.000
_cell.angle_alpha   90.00
_cell.angle_beta   90.00
_cell.angle_gamma   90.00
#
_symmetry.space_group_name_H-M   'P 1'
#
loop_
_entity.id
_entity.type
_entity.pdbx_description
1 polymer ?
#
loop_
_entity_poly.entity_id
_entity_poly.type
_entity_poly.pdbx_seq_one_letter_code
_entity_poly.pdbx_strand_id
1 'polypeptide(L)'
;MRISVVQMSPGANKAANIAQARSLVARAVAADRPDLVALPEIWTCLGGSRAEKFAAAEVLPVAGAGGEGGEAYESLRQMALSHKITLHGGSLGELDGDR
;
A
#
# COMPACT_ATOMS: atom_id res chain seq x y z
N MET A 1 -2.08 -22.75 2.21
CA MET A 1 -2.12 -21.30 1.96
C MET A 1 -2.49 -20.59 3.24
N ARG A 2 -1.60 -19.74 3.78
CA ARG A 2 -1.81 -18.93 4.98
C ARG A 2 -1.95 -17.46 4.59
N ILE A 3 -2.90 -16.78 5.23
CA ILE A 3 -3.24 -15.39 4.96
C ILE A 3 -3.13 -14.59 6.26
N SER A 4 -2.45 -13.45 6.22
CA SER A 4 -2.49 -12.44 7.29
C SER A 4 -3.21 -11.19 6.77
N VAL A 5 -4.20 -10.70 7.53
CA VAL A 5 -4.95 -9.48 7.20
C VAL A 5 -4.51 -8.38 8.15
N VAL A 6 -4.07 -7.25 7.60
CA VAL A 6 -3.53 -6.13 8.37
C VAL A 6 -4.63 -5.11 8.65
N GLN A 7 -4.83 -4.80 9.92
CA GLN A 7 -5.59 -3.63 10.34
C GLN A 7 -4.65 -2.48 10.69
N MET A 8 -4.95 -1.28 10.20
CA MET A 8 -4.17 -0.06 10.38
C MET A 8 -5.02 1.04 11.01
N SER A 9 -4.35 2.09 11.50
CA SER A 9 -5.00 3.35 11.87
C SER A 9 -4.40 4.47 11.03
N PRO A 10 -4.70 4.51 9.73
CA PRO A 10 -4.10 5.48 8.82
C PRO A 10 -4.63 6.89 9.10
N GLY A 11 -3.77 7.89 8.88
CA GLY A 11 -4.12 9.31 8.92
C GLY A 11 -3.99 9.98 7.55
N ALA A 12 -3.93 11.31 7.52
CA ALA A 12 -3.77 12.07 6.28
C ALA A 12 -2.34 12.02 5.70
N ASN A 13 -1.34 11.72 6.52
CA ASN A 13 0.07 11.69 6.10
C ASN A 13 0.44 10.35 5.44
N LYS A 14 0.59 10.38 4.11
CA LYS A 14 0.95 9.24 3.28
C LYS A 14 2.26 8.55 3.68
N ALA A 15 3.33 9.30 3.89
CA ALA A 15 4.62 8.73 4.26
C ALA A 15 4.55 7.99 5.61
N ALA A 16 3.81 8.56 6.59
CA ALA A 16 3.60 7.90 7.89
C ALA A 16 2.77 6.61 7.74
N ASN A 17 1.75 6.61 6.89
CA ASN A 17 0.95 5.43 6.60
C ASN A 17 1.78 4.32 5.93
N ILE A 18 2.64 4.67 4.95
CA ILE A 18 3.57 3.75 4.30
C ILE A 18 4.53 3.14 5.32
N ALA A 19 5.11 3.95 6.21
CA ALA A 19 5.97 3.44 7.27
C ALA A 19 5.23 2.47 8.20
N GLN A 20 3.99 2.78 8.58
CA GLN A 20 3.16 1.90 9.40
C GLN A 20 2.84 0.58 8.67
N ALA A 21 2.43 0.63 7.40
CA ALA A 21 2.14 -0.55 6.59
C ALA A 21 3.36 -1.47 6.49
N ARG A 22 4.55 -0.90 6.18
CA ARG A 22 5.81 -1.65 6.11
C ARG A 22 6.12 -2.36 7.42
N SER A 23 5.96 -1.67 8.55
CA SER A 23 6.20 -2.25 9.87
C SER A 23 5.24 -3.41 10.17
N LEU A 24 3.93 -3.23 9.89
CA LEU A 24 2.92 -4.25 10.15
C LEU A 24 3.05 -5.48 9.26
N VAL A 25 3.34 -5.28 7.97
CA VAL A 25 3.60 -6.38 7.03
C VAL A 25 4.84 -7.18 7.46
N ALA A 26 5.95 -6.50 7.80
CA ALA A 26 7.16 -7.19 8.26
C ALA A 26 6.90 -8.02 9.53
N ARG A 27 6.12 -7.48 10.48
CA ARG A 27 5.72 -8.21 11.70
C ARG A 27 4.84 -9.42 11.39
N ALA A 28 3.86 -9.28 10.51
CA ALA A 28 3.00 -10.38 10.08
C ALA A 28 3.82 -11.49 9.40
N VAL A 29 4.76 -11.12 8.52
CA VAL A 29 5.65 -12.08 7.87
C VAL A 29 6.52 -12.82 8.87
N ALA A 30 7.10 -12.12 9.85
CA ALA A 30 7.95 -12.72 10.88
C ALA A 30 7.18 -13.68 11.80
N ALA A 31 5.94 -13.32 12.19
CA ALA A 31 5.13 -14.12 13.09
C ALA A 31 4.50 -15.34 12.39
N ASP A 32 3.93 -15.10 11.21
CA ASP A 32 3.00 -16.04 10.60
C ASP A 32 3.59 -16.78 9.40
N ARG A 33 4.62 -16.25 8.73
CA ARG A 33 5.11 -16.74 7.43
C ARG A 33 3.95 -16.99 6.43
N PRO A 34 3.13 -15.96 6.12
CA PRO A 34 1.97 -16.12 5.24
C PRO A 34 2.39 -16.21 3.76
N ASP A 35 1.54 -16.84 2.95
CA ASP A 35 1.66 -16.80 1.48
C ASP A 35 1.08 -15.50 0.92
N LEU A 36 0.05 -14.96 1.58
CA LEU A 36 -0.63 -13.71 1.21
C LEU A 36 -0.79 -12.77 2.41
N VAL A 37 -0.51 -11.49 2.19
CA VAL A 37 -0.87 -10.41 3.13
C VAL A 37 -1.85 -9.45 2.46
N ALA A 38 -2.87 -9.01 3.19
CA ALA A 38 -3.83 -8.02 2.70
C ALA A 38 -3.79 -6.73 3.55
N LEU A 39 -3.65 -5.59 2.88
CA LEU A 39 -3.77 -4.25 3.49
C LEU A 39 -5.22 -3.72 3.40
N PRO A 40 -5.60 -2.75 4.25
CA PRO A 40 -6.97 -2.23 4.29
C PRO A 40 -7.27 -1.22 3.16
N GLU A 41 -8.52 -0.80 3.06
CA GLU A 41 -8.99 0.21 2.12
C GLU A 41 -8.42 1.62 2.42
N ILE A 42 -8.06 2.38 1.37
CA ILE A 42 -7.62 3.80 1.39
C ILE A 42 -6.55 4.08 2.46
N TRP A 43 -5.68 3.09 2.68
CA TRP A 43 -4.71 3.12 3.77
C TRP A 43 -3.62 4.18 3.57
N THR A 44 -3.44 4.68 2.35
CA THR A 44 -2.43 5.70 2.02
C THR A 44 -2.84 7.10 2.46
N CYS A 45 -4.13 7.43 2.58
CA CYS A 45 -4.58 8.75 3.04
C CYS A 45 -6.04 8.68 3.54
N LEU A 46 -6.21 8.51 4.85
CA LEU A 46 -7.52 8.51 5.49
C LEU A 46 -7.73 9.81 6.27
N GLY A 47 -8.81 10.53 5.94
CA GLY A 47 -9.10 11.86 6.49
C GLY A 47 -8.52 12.98 5.63
N GLY A 48 -8.17 14.11 6.26
CA GLY A 48 -7.64 15.29 5.57
C GLY A 48 -8.67 16.02 4.69
N SER A 49 -8.19 17.08 4.06
CA SER A 49 -8.92 17.87 3.06
C SER A 49 -8.98 17.17 1.71
N ARG A 50 -9.89 17.62 0.83
CA ARG A 50 -9.95 17.15 -0.57
C ARG A 50 -8.59 17.32 -1.25
N ALA A 51 -7.92 18.45 -1.07
CA ALA A 51 -6.62 18.72 -1.69
C ALA A 51 -5.56 17.69 -1.26
N GLU A 52 -5.52 17.34 0.03
CA GLU A 52 -4.59 16.31 0.55
C GLU A 52 -4.88 14.92 -0.04
N LYS A 53 -6.16 14.54 -0.17
CA LYS A 53 -6.53 13.25 -0.78
C LYS A 53 -6.11 13.15 -2.25
N PHE A 54 -6.32 14.22 -3.02
CA PHE A 54 -5.90 14.28 -4.42
C PHE A 54 -4.37 14.30 -4.54
N ALA A 55 -3.66 15.03 -3.66
CA ALA A 55 -2.20 15.04 -3.62
C ALA A 55 -1.60 13.68 -3.22
N ALA A 56 -2.35 12.86 -2.48
CA ALA A 56 -1.93 11.52 -2.09
C ALA A 56 -2.16 10.45 -3.17
N ALA A 57 -2.86 10.78 -4.26
CA ALA A 57 -3.12 9.86 -5.35
C ALA A 57 -1.82 9.35 -6.00
N GLU A 58 -1.81 8.09 -6.44
CA GLU A 58 -0.64 7.42 -6.98
C GLU A 58 -0.70 7.29 -8.50
N VAL A 59 0.46 7.47 -9.12
CA VAL A 59 0.68 6.97 -10.48
C VAL A 59 0.79 5.45 -10.41
N LEU A 60 -0.04 4.74 -11.15
CA LEU A 60 0.09 3.30 -11.33
C LEU A 60 0.74 3.00 -12.67
N PRO A 61 1.77 2.13 -12.73
CA PRO A 61 2.39 1.79 -14.00
C PRO A 61 1.43 0.92 -14.82
N VAL A 62 1.47 1.10 -16.14
CA VAL A 62 0.73 0.23 -17.06
C VAL A 62 1.16 -1.22 -16.84
N ALA A 63 0.18 -2.09 -16.63
CA ALA A 63 0.42 -3.51 -16.39
C ALA A 63 1.25 -4.13 -17.52
N GLY A 64 2.35 -4.80 -17.16
CA GLY A 64 3.26 -5.45 -18.11
C GLY A 64 4.26 -4.53 -18.82
N ALA A 65 4.17 -3.20 -18.65
CA ALA A 65 5.07 -2.25 -19.30
C ALA A 65 6.41 -2.03 -18.56
N GLY A 66 6.56 -2.56 -17.34
CA GLY A 66 7.79 -2.44 -16.56
C GLY A 66 8.10 -1.03 -16.01
N GLY A 67 7.12 -0.13 -15.99
CA GLY A 67 7.28 1.24 -15.49
C GLY A 67 7.36 1.35 -13.96
N GLU A 68 7.78 2.53 -13.50
CA GLU A 68 7.72 2.95 -12.10
C GLU A 68 6.34 3.49 -11.75
N GLY A 69 5.86 3.17 -10.55
CA GLY A 69 4.69 3.79 -9.95
C GLY A 69 5.07 4.87 -8.94
N GLY A 70 4.04 5.42 -8.30
CA GLY A 70 4.20 6.34 -7.19
C GLY A 70 4.65 5.65 -5.89
N GLU A 71 4.86 6.46 -4.86
CA GLU A 71 5.53 6.07 -3.61
C GLU A 71 4.93 4.84 -2.91
N ALA A 72 3.60 4.78 -2.75
CA ALA A 72 2.93 3.64 -2.13
C ALA A 72 2.96 2.41 -3.04
N TYR A 73 2.84 2.59 -4.36
CA TYR A 73 2.94 1.47 -5.29
C TYR A 73 4.35 0.83 -5.24
N GLU A 74 5.41 1.64 -5.28
CA GLU A 74 6.77 1.11 -5.14
C GLU A 74 7.02 0.51 -3.76
N SER A 75 6.43 1.07 -2.71
CA SER A 75 6.48 0.48 -1.37
C SER A 75 5.79 -0.90 -1.32
N LEU A 76 4.63 -1.06 -1.96
CA LEU A 76 3.95 -2.35 -2.10
C LEU A 76 4.82 -3.35 -2.87
N ARG A 77 5.38 -2.93 -4.01
CA ARG A 77 6.28 -3.74 -4.84
C ARG A 77 7.49 -4.22 -4.03
N GLN A 78 8.14 -3.30 -3.31
CA GLN A 78 9.30 -3.63 -2.47
C GLN A 78 8.95 -4.59 -1.33
N MET A 79 7.80 -4.42 -0.66
CA MET A 79 7.36 -5.34 0.39
C MET A 79 7.11 -6.75 -0.15
N ALA A 80 6.39 -6.87 -1.27
CA ALA A 80 6.10 -8.16 -1.89
C ALA A 80 7.38 -8.90 -2.31
N LEU A 81 8.31 -8.20 -2.98
CA LEU A 81 9.58 -8.76 -3.42
C LEU A 81 10.48 -9.15 -2.25
N SER A 82 10.63 -8.25 -1.26
CA SER A 82 11.54 -8.46 -0.12
C SER A 82 11.10 -9.61 0.76
N HIS A 83 9.78 -9.77 0.97
CA HIS A 83 9.22 -10.83 1.80
C HIS A 83 8.84 -12.09 1.01
N LYS A 84 8.88 -12.05 -0.32
CA LYS A 84 8.49 -13.15 -1.22
C LYS A 84 7.06 -13.65 -0.98
N ILE A 85 6.13 -12.71 -0.83
CA ILE A 85 4.71 -12.96 -0.59
C ILE A 85 3.85 -12.39 -1.71
N THR A 86 2.62 -12.90 -1.84
CA THR A 86 1.56 -12.15 -2.52
C THR A 86 1.07 -11.04 -1.60
N LEU A 87 1.03 -9.80 -2.10
CA LEU A 87 0.53 -8.66 -1.34
C LEU A 87 -0.72 -8.10 -2.02
N HIS A 88 -1.88 -8.28 -1.39
CA HIS A 88 -3.09 -7.55 -1.76
C HIS A 88 -2.97 -6.13 -1.21
N GLY A 89 -2.73 -5.15 -2.08
CA GLY A 89 -2.43 -3.76 -1.73
C GLY A 89 -3.57 -2.96 -1.11
N GLY A 90 -4.72 -3.60 -0.83
CA GLY A 90 -5.91 -2.93 -0.33
C GLY A 90 -6.46 -2.02 -1.42
N SER A 91 -6.71 -0.76 -1.07
CA SER A 91 -6.96 0.29 -2.06
C SER A 91 -6.22 1.58 -1.72
N LEU A 92 -6.04 2.42 -2.73
CA LEU A 92 -5.42 3.73 -2.68
C LEU A 92 -6.07 4.62 -3.75
N GLY A 93 -5.92 5.93 -3.64
CA GLY A 93 -6.32 6.84 -4.71
C GLY A 93 -5.39 6.70 -5.91
N GLU A 94 -5.94 6.47 -7.10
CA GLU A 94 -5.18 6.45 -8.36
C GLU A 94 -5.26 7.84 -9.02
N LEU A 95 -4.14 8.32 -9.55
CA LEU A 95 -4.10 9.52 -10.37
C LEU A 95 -4.44 9.13 -11.81
N ASP A 96 -5.74 9.16 -12.14
CA ASP A 96 -6.22 8.88 -13.50
C ASP A 96 -7.25 9.92 -13.95
N GLY A 97 -6.82 10.88 -14.77
CA GLY A 97 -7.65 11.75 -15.61
C GLY A 97 -8.59 12.77 -14.95
N ASP A 98 -9.22 12.42 -13.83
CA ASP A 98 -10.32 13.16 -13.22
C ASP A 98 -9.82 14.19 -12.19
N ARG A 99 -10.29 15.44 -12.32
CA ARG A 99 -9.95 16.59 -11.47
C ARG A 99 -11.17 17.06 -10.65
#